data_AF-A0A6N8V055-F1
#
_entry.id   AF-A0A6N8V055-F1
#
_cell.length_a   1.000
_cell.length_b   1.000
_cell.length_c   1.000
_cell.angle_alpha   90.00
_cell.angle_beta   90.00
_cell.angle_gamma   90.00
#
_symmetry.space_group_name_H-M   'P 1'
#
loop_
_entity.id
_entity.type
_entity.pdbx_description
1 polymer ?
#
loop_
_entity_poly.entity_id
_entity_poly.type
_entity_poly.pdbx_seq_one_letter_code
_entity_poly.pdbx_strand_id
1 'polypeptide(L)' 'TLAMENEIMTAILEDEQEPQQAATAWLQANPSILEGWLDGVTTLSGDDGLAAVNASLGL' A
#
# COMPACT_ATOMS: atom_id res chain seq x y z
N THR A 1 -4.07 11.89 5.71
CA THR A 1 -2.65 11.61 5.48
C THR A 1 -1.82 11.61 6.75
N LEU A 2 -2.13 12.37 7.80
CA LEU A 2 -1.41 12.22 9.08
C LEU A 2 -1.66 10.87 9.81
N ALA A 3 -2.88 10.32 9.73
CA ALA A 3 -3.21 9.05 10.41
C ALA A 3 -2.43 7.84 9.85
N MET A 4 -2.47 7.65 8.53
CA MET A 4 -1.70 6.60 7.83
C MET A 4 -0.20 6.70 8.14
N GLU A 5 0.39 7.90 8.05
CA GLU A 5 1.82 8.10 8.31
C GLU A 5 2.17 7.73 9.76
N ASN A 6 1.35 8.12 10.73
CA ASN A 6 1.56 7.75 12.14
C ASN A 6 1.48 6.23 12.34
N GLU A 7 0.50 5.56 11.75
CA GLU A 7 0.34 4.10 11.87
C GLU A 7 1.56 3.34 11.32
N ILE A 8 2.04 3.74 10.13
CA ILE A 8 3.23 3.12 9.52
C ILE A 8 4.49 3.45 10.34
N MET A 9 4.64 4.70 10.82
CA MET A 9 5.79 5.10 11.65
C MET A 9 5.80 4.40 13.00
N THR A 10 4.65 4.17 13.63
CA THR A 10 4.54 3.37 14.86
C THR A 10 5.01 1.94 14.61
N ALA A 11 4.57 1.30 13.53
CA ALA A 11 5.04 -0.05 13.19
C ALA A 11 6.57 -0.12 12.96
N ILE A 12 7.17 0.93 12.41
CA ILE A 12 8.63 0.99 12.19
C ILE A 12 9.38 1.25 13.50
N LEU A 13 8.95 2.23 14.29
CA LEU A 13 9.70 2.72 15.45
C LEU A 13 9.43 1.93 16.73
N GLU A 14 8.20 1.43 16.91
CA GLU A 14 7.78 0.71 18.12
C GLU A 14 7.79 -0.81 17.91
N ASP A 15 7.31 -1.30 16.76
CA ASP A 15 7.28 -2.75 16.46
C ASP A 15 8.54 -3.24 15.73
N GLU A 16 9.52 -2.35 15.51
CA GLU A 16 10.79 -2.62 14.84
C GLU A 16 10.64 -3.28 13.45
N GLN A 17 9.53 -3.02 12.75
CA GLN A 17 9.31 -3.55 11.40
C GLN A 17 10.21 -2.83 10.39
N GLU A 18 10.71 -3.59 9.41
CA GLU A 18 11.37 -3.01 8.25
C GLU A 18 10.36 -2.11 7.50
N PRO A 19 10.76 -0.89 7.05
CA PRO A 19 9.82 0.08 6.48
C PRO A 19 8.96 -0.45 5.32
N GLN A 20 9.55 -1.28 4.47
CA GLN A 20 8.82 -1.92 3.36
C GLN A 20 7.76 -2.89 3.86
N GLN A 21 8.07 -3.65 4.91
CA GLN A 21 7.14 -4.60 5.51
C GLN A 21 5.97 -3.87 6.19
N ALA A 22 6.26 -2.80 6.94
CA ALA A 22 5.24 -1.97 7.59
C ALA A 22 4.28 -1.35 6.56
N ALA A 23 4.81 -0.77 5.48
CA ALA A 23 4.00 -0.19 4.42
C ALA A 23 3.16 -1.26 3.69
N THR A 24 3.75 -2.41 3.32
CA THR A 24 3.02 -3.51 2.69
C THR A 24 1.88 -4.03 3.57
N ALA A 25 2.15 -4.26 4.86
CA ALA A 25 1.14 -4.72 5.81
C ALA A 25 0.01 -3.70 5.95
N TRP A 26 0.34 -2.41 6.02
CA TRP A 26 -0.66 -1.35 6.12
C TRP A 26 -1.53 -1.28 4.86
N LEU A 27 -0.96 -1.42 3.65
CA LEU A 27 -1.71 -1.43 2.40
C LEU A 27 -2.64 -2.65 2.29
N GLN A 28 -2.19 -3.82 2.75
CA GLN A 28 -3.03 -5.02 2.80
C GLN A 28 -4.21 -4.86 3.77
N ALA A 29 -4.01 -4.15 4.89
CA ALA A 29 -5.06 -3.85 5.86
C ALA A 29 -6.04 -2.75 5.37
N ASN A 30 -5.59 -1.88 4.47
CA ASN A 30 -6.34 -0.72 3.98
C ASN A 30 -6.43 -0.69 2.44
N PRO A 31 -6.93 -1.75 1.79
CA PRO A 31 -6.83 -1.91 0.33
C PRO A 31 -7.61 -0.85 -0.45
N SER A 32 -8.67 -0.29 0.12
CA SER A 32 -9.51 0.72 -0.54
C SER A 32 -8.78 2.02 -0.86
N ILE A 33 -7.65 2.31 -0.21
CA ILE A 33 -6.88 3.51 -0.52
C ILE A 33 -6.24 3.44 -1.90
N LEU A 34 -5.97 2.22 -2.38
CA LEU A 34 -5.33 1.96 -3.67
C LEU A 34 -6.22 2.41 -4.83
N GLU A 35 -7.55 2.31 -4.66
CA GLU A 35 -8.52 2.77 -5.68
C GLU A 35 -8.32 4.26 -5.99
N GLY A 36 -8.16 5.10 -4.96
CA GLY A 36 -7.96 6.53 -5.13
C GLY A 36 -6.57 6.90 -5.66
N TRP A 37 -5.54 6.14 -5.31
CA TRP A 37 -4.18 6.40 -5.78
C TRP A 37 -3.93 5.93 -7.21
N LEU A 38 -4.61 4.85 -7.62
CA LEU A 38 -4.42 4.19 -8.91
C LEU A 38 -5.52 4.52 -9.91
N ASP A 39 -6.38 5.50 -9.62
CA ASP A 39 -7.38 5.98 -10.58
C ASP A 39 -6.69 6.49 -11.86
N GLY A 40 -7.01 5.85 -12.98
CA GLY A 40 -6.40 6.11 -14.28
C GLY A 40 -4.93 5.70 -14.43
N VAL A 41 -4.36 4.98 -13.46
CA VAL A 41 -2.96 4.50 -13.51
C VAL A 41 -2.89 3.15 -14.21
N THR A 42 -1.97 3.03 -15.18
CA THR A 42 -1.66 1.78 -15.85
C THR A 42 -0.30 1.25 -15.44
N THR A 43 -0.08 -0.05 -15.63
CA THR A 43 1.26 -0.64 -15.57
C THR A 43 2.16 -0.10 -16.70
N LEU A 44 3.45 -0.40 -16.64
CA LEU A 44 4.38 -0.06 -17.74
C LEU A 44 3.99 -0.71 -19.08
N SER A 45 3.30 -1.85 -19.07
CA SER A 45 2.78 -2.52 -20.26
C SER A 45 1.42 -1.98 -20.73
N GLY A 46 0.80 -1.08 -19.96
CA GLY A 46 -0.51 -0.51 -20.27
C GLY A 46 -1.70 -1.29 -19.70
N ASP A 47 -1.45 -2.28 -18.84
CA ASP A 47 -2.50 -3.04 -18.15
C ASP A 47 -3.07 -2.24 -16.96
N ASP A 48 -4.18 -2.72 -16.39
CA ASP A 48 -4.83 -2.09 -15.23
C ASP A 48 -3.91 -2.07 -14.00
N GLY A 49 -3.61 -0.87 -13.48
CA GLY A 49 -2.67 -0.69 -12.38
C GLY A 49 -3.19 -1.22 -11.04
N LEU A 50 -4.49 -1.03 -10.76
CA LEU A 50 -5.11 -1.49 -9.52
C LEU A 50 -5.10 -3.01 -9.43
N ALA A 51 -5.49 -3.70 -10.50
CA ALA A 51 -5.45 -5.16 -10.59
C ALA A 51 -4.03 -5.70 -10.39
N ALA A 52 -3.02 -5.05 -10.98
CA ALA A 52 -1.63 -5.47 -10.82
C ALA A 52 -1.13 -5.32 -9.37
N VAL A 53 -1.46 -4.22 -8.70
CA VAL A 53 -1.07 -4.00 -7.30
C VAL A 53 -1.80 -4.95 -6.35
N ASN A 54 -3.10 -5.18 -6.56
CA ASN A 54 -3.86 -6.16 -5.75
C ASN A 54 -3.25 -7.56 -5.86
N ALA A 55 -2.91 -8.00 -7.09
CA ALA A 55 -2.22 -9.27 -7.29
C ALA A 55 -0.85 -9.32 -6.57
N SER A 56 -0.08 -8.23 -6.60
CA SER A 56 1.21 -8.14 -5.89
C SER A 56 1.07 -8.16 -4.37
N LEU A 57 -0.04 -7.64 -3.83
CA LEU A 57 -0.31 -7.59 -2.40
C LEU A 57 -1.09 -8.82 -1.90
N GLY A 58 -1.54 -9.71 -2.79
CA GLY A 58 -2.31 -10.90 -2.44
C GLY A 58 -3.75 -10.59 -2.01
N LEU A 59 -4.34 -9.55 -2.60
CA LEU A 59 -5.70 -9.07 -2.34
C LEU A 59 -6.71 -9.58 -3.37
#